data_AF-A0A1X7GBV4-F1
#
_entry.id   AF-A0A1X7GBV4-F1
#
_cell.length_a   1.000
_cell.length_b   1.000
_cell.length_c   1.000
_cell.angle_alpha   90.00
_cell.angle_beta   90.00
_cell.angle_gamma   90.00
#
_symmetry.space_group_name_H-M   'P 1'
#
loop_
_entity.id
_entity.type
_entity.pdbx_description
1 polymer ?
#
loop_
_entity_poly.entity_id
_entity_poly.type
_entity_poly.pdbx_seq_one_letter_code
_entity_poly.pdbx_strand_id
1 'polypeptide(L)'
;MRGWSHREVLGSVDYAFEGTYESKVENLMLCVVQLVLSGGWYPEAEQSMRGKISGQFLAEGLDNLLQGVPQAEAEQFKHDLKILKLI
;
A
#
# COMPACT_ATOMS: atom_id res chain seq x y z
N MET A 1 24.99 16.84 10.45
CA MET A 1 23.58 16.46 10.69
C MET A 1 23.48 14.95 10.59
N ARG A 2 22.79 14.27 11.51
CA ARG A 2 22.55 12.83 11.42
C ARG A 2 21.32 12.63 10.53
N GLY A 3 21.43 11.82 9.48
CA GLY A 3 20.28 11.47 8.63
C GLY A 3 19.24 10.65 9.39
N TRP A 4 18.02 10.57 8.87
CA TRP A 4 16.97 9.74 9.43
C TRP A 4 17.21 8.27 9.10
N SER A 5 16.86 7.39 10.03
CA SER A 5 16.79 5.95 9.78
C SER A 5 15.64 5.63 8.81
N HIS A 6 15.74 4.49 8.13
CA HIS A 6 14.69 4.04 7.20
C HIS A 6 13.32 3.92 7.89
N ARG A 7 13.29 3.48 9.16
CA ARG A 7 12.07 3.44 9.99
C ARG A 7 11.48 4.82 10.25
N GLU A 8 12.31 5.82 10.56
CA GLU A 8 11.85 7.20 10.78
C GLU A 8 11.30 7.81 9.48
N VAL A 9 11.91 7.51 8.33
CA VAL A 9 11.40 7.92 7.02
C VAL A 9 10.03 7.29 6.75
N LEU A 10 9.90 5.97 6.93
CA LEU A 10 8.62 5.27 6.73
C LEU A 10 7.52 5.81 7.65
N GLY A 11 7.82 6.00 8.93
CA GLY A 11 6.87 6.55 9.90
C GLY A 11 6.47 7.99 9.58
N SER A 12 7.41 8.82 9.11
CA SER A 12 7.11 10.18 8.67
C SER A 12 6.21 10.21 7.43
N VAL A 13 6.41 9.29 6.47
CA VAL A 13 5.54 9.19 5.29
C VAL A 13 4.15 8.71 5.68
N ASP A 14 4.06 7.67 6.52
CA ASP A 14 2.76 7.16 7.01
C ASP A 14 1.96 8.28 7.68
N TYR A 15 2.59 9.02 8.60
CA TYR A 15 1.96 10.14 9.29
C TYR A 15 1.58 11.29 8.35
N ALA A 16 2.44 11.64 7.39
CA ALA A 16 2.19 12.77 6.48
C ALA A 16 1.02 12.52 5.52
N PHE A 17 0.72 11.27 5.20
CA PHE A 17 -0.34 10.89 4.27
C PHE A 17 -1.55 10.23 4.96
N GLU A 18 -1.51 10.06 6.28
CA GLU A 18 -2.63 9.53 7.06
C GLU A 18 -3.88 10.41 6.85
N GLY A 19 -4.97 9.79 6.39
CA GLY A 19 -6.25 10.48 6.13
C GLY A 19 -6.20 11.54 5.02
N THR A 20 -5.12 11.60 4.24
CA THR A 20 -4.95 12.61 3.17
C THR A 20 -5.72 12.23 1.91
N TYR A 21 -5.78 10.95 1.58
CA TYR A 21 -6.48 10.49 0.39
C TYR A 21 -7.95 10.20 0.71
N GLU A 22 -8.87 10.84 -0.02
CA GLU A 22 -10.30 10.54 0.06
C GLU A 22 -10.64 9.26 -0.70
N SER A 23 -9.87 8.94 -1.76
CA SER A 23 -10.09 7.74 -2.54
C SER A 23 -9.51 6.51 -1.87
N LYS A 24 -10.33 5.45 -1.84
CA LYS A 24 -9.94 4.17 -1.23
C LYS A 24 -8.82 3.48 -2.01
N VAL A 25 -8.78 3.66 -3.34
CA VAL A 25 -7.71 3.11 -4.18
C VAL A 25 -6.36 3.77 -3.90
N GLU A 26 -6.36 5.07 -3.62
CA GLU A 26 -5.13 5.80 -3.30
C GLU A 26 -4.58 5.38 -1.94
N ASN A 27 -5.46 5.20 -0.95
CA ASN A 27 -5.09 4.64 0.36
C ASN A 27 -4.51 3.21 0.24
N LEU A 28 -5.11 2.38 -0.61
CA LEU A 28 -4.60 1.05 -0.93
C LEU A 28 -3.20 1.14 -1.57
N MET A 29 -3.04 1.98 -2.59
CA MET A 29 -1.76 2.15 -3.30
C MET A 29 -0.66 2.63 -2.35
N LEU A 30 -0.96 3.56 -1.44
CA LEU A 30 0.00 4.02 -0.42
C LEU A 30 0.50 2.84 0.43
N CYS A 31 -0.40 1.99 0.93
CA CYS A 31 -0.01 0.81 1.70
C CYS A 31 0.88 -0.15 0.89
N VAL A 32 0.58 -0.35 -0.39
CA VAL A 32 1.39 -1.19 -1.29
C VAL A 32 2.78 -0.57 -1.52
N VAL A 33 2.85 0.74 -1.74
CA VAL A 33 4.13 1.46 -1.91
C VAL A 33 4.97 1.38 -0.65
N GLN A 34 4.38 1.58 0.53
CA GLN A 34 5.08 1.43 1.81
C GLN A 34 5.62 0.01 2.01
N LEU A 35 4.84 -1.02 1.63
CA LEU A 35 5.29 -2.41 1.66
C LEU A 35 6.53 -2.61 0.78
N VAL A 36 6.50 -2.14 -0.47
CA VAL A 36 7.64 -2.22 -1.40
C VAL A 36 8.86 -1.47 -0.86
N LEU A 37 8.67 -0.24 -0.38
CA LEU A 37 9.76 0.60 0.12
C LEU A 37 10.39 0.04 1.40
N SER A 38 9.63 -0.69 2.21
CA SER A 38 10.17 -1.34 3.41
C SER A 38 11.17 -2.45 3.09
N GLY A 39 11.14 -3.01 1.88
CA GLY A 39 12.10 -4.00 1.40
C GLY A 39 12.24 -5.26 2.27
N GLY A 40 11.25 -5.55 3.12
CA GLY A 40 11.31 -6.66 4.09
C GLY A 40 12.23 -6.42 5.30
N TRP A 41 12.72 -5.18 5.51
CA TRP A 41 13.63 -4.87 6.62
C TRP A 41 12.94 -4.88 7.99
N TYR A 42 11.61 -4.79 8.01
CA TYR A 42 10.81 -4.69 9.22
C TYR A 42 9.65 -5.71 9.16
N PRO A 43 9.87 -6.96 9.60
CA PRO A 43 8.89 -8.04 9.45
C PRO A 43 7.53 -7.74 10.08
N GLU A 44 7.51 -7.09 11.24
CA GLU A 44 6.29 -6.69 11.96
C GLU A 44 5.49 -5.65 11.16
N ALA A 45 6.19 -4.67 10.57
CA ALA A 45 5.57 -3.65 9.74
C ALA A 45 5.04 -4.25 8.43
N GLU A 46 5.82 -5.14 7.80
CA GLU A 46 5.39 -5.89 6.63
C GLU A 46 4.12 -6.69 6.91
N GLN A 47 4.07 -7.44 8.01
CA GLN A 47 2.89 -8.20 8.40
C GLN A 47 1.68 -7.29 8.61
N SER A 48 1.88 -6.15 9.28
CA SER A 48 0.82 -5.14 9.49
C SER A 48 0.29 -4.57 8.17
N MET A 49 1.18 -4.16 7.25
CA MET A 49 0.80 -3.61 5.94
C MET A 49 0.07 -4.64 5.08
N ARG A 50 0.56 -5.88 5.01
CA ARG A 50 -0.13 -6.97 4.32
C ARG A 50 -1.51 -7.23 4.91
N GLY A 51 -1.63 -7.19 6.24
CA GLY A 51 -2.92 -7.29 6.94
C GLY A 51 -3.89 -6.17 6.57
N LYS A 52 -3.42 -4.91 6.54
CA LYS A 52 -4.23 -3.75 6.11
C LYS A 52 -4.73 -3.92 4.67
N ILE A 53 -3.84 -4.30 3.75
CA ILE A 53 -4.17 -4.53 2.33
C ILE A 53 -5.23 -5.63 2.18
N SER A 54 -5.00 -6.80 2.79
CA SER A 54 -5.97 -7.90 2.74
C SER A 54 -7.30 -7.53 3.39
N GLY A 55 -7.28 -6.74 4.48
CA GLY A 55 -8.48 -6.23 5.12
C GLY A 55 -9.33 -5.35 4.18
N GLN A 56 -8.69 -4.47 3.42
CA GLN A 56 -9.37 -3.66 2.40
C GLN A 56 -9.96 -4.51 1.28
N PHE A 57 -9.24 -5.54 0.81
CA PHE A 57 -9.74 -6.46 -0.21
C PHE A 57 -10.98 -7.22 0.27
N LEU A 58 -10.99 -7.67 1.53
CA LEU A 58 -12.14 -8.37 2.11
C LEU A 58 -13.34 -7.45 2.33
N ALA A 59 -13.10 -6.20 2.73
CA ALA A 59 -14.18 -5.25 3.01
C ALA A 59 -14.90 -4.79 1.74
N GLU A 60 -14.16 -4.59 0.66
CA GLU A 60 -14.70 -3.89 -0.53
C GLU A 60 -14.64 -4.71 -1.81
N GLY A 61 -13.70 -5.65 -1.93
CA GLY A 61 -13.39 -6.34 -3.17
C GLY A 61 -12.47 -5.50 -4.07
N LEU A 62 -11.44 -6.14 -4.64
CA LEU A 62 -10.44 -5.45 -5.46
C LEU A 62 -11.04 -4.74 -6.68
N ASP A 63 -11.99 -5.36 -7.37
CA ASP A 63 -12.61 -4.75 -8.57
C ASP A 63 -13.41 -3.49 -8.23
N ASN A 64 -14.04 -3.44 -7.04
CA ASN A 64 -14.75 -2.25 -6.58
C ASN A 64 -13.77 -1.14 -6.18
N LEU A 65 -12.65 -1.47 -5.53
CA LEU A 65 -11.59 -0.51 -5.23
C LEU A 65 -11.00 0.10 -6.50
N LEU A 66 -10.99 -0.62 -7.62
CA LEU A 66 -10.47 -0.15 -8.91
C LEU A 66 -11.56 0.49 -9.80
N GLN A 67 -12.78 0.66 -9.30
CA GLN A 67 -13.84 1.29 -10.06
C GLN A 67 -13.47 2.74 -10.42
N GLY A 68 -13.53 3.07 -11.71
CA GLY A 68 -13.17 4.41 -12.22
C GLY A 68 -11.68 4.57 -12.55
N VAL A 69 -10.84 3.59 -12.22
CA VAL A 69 -9.45 3.54 -12.70
C VAL A 69 -9.46 3.11 -14.17
N PRO A 70 -8.70 3.77 -15.07
CA PRO A 70 -8.55 3.33 -16.45
C PRO A 70 -8.13 1.85 -16.53
N GLN A 71 -8.74 1.10 -17.45
CA GLN A 71 -8.54 -0.36 -17.52
C GLN A 71 -7.07 -0.76 -17.62
N ALA A 72 -6.27 -0.05 -18.41
CA ALA A 72 -4.85 -0.34 -18.57
C ALA A 72 -4.08 -0.19 -17.24
N GLU A 73 -4.39 0.84 -16.44
CA GLU A 73 -3.77 1.08 -15.13
C GLU A 73 -4.24 0.04 -14.11
N ALA A 74 -5.53 -0.31 -14.11
CA ALA A 74 -6.08 -1.33 -13.25
C ALA A 74 -5.46 -2.72 -13.51
N GLU A 75 -5.27 -3.09 -14.77
CA GLU A 75 -4.62 -4.37 -15.13
C GLU A 75 -3.14 -4.38 -14.77
N GLN A 76 -2.42 -3.27 -14.97
CA GLN A 76 -1.03 -3.13 -14.52
C GLN A 76 -0.94 -3.28 -13.00
N PHE A 77 -1.81 -2.60 -12.25
CA PHE A 77 -1.79 -2.69 -10.79
C PHE A 77 -2.13 -4.10 -10.29
N LYS A 78 -3.11 -4.79 -10.89
CA LYS A 78 -3.41 -6.20 -10.61
C LYS A 78 -2.22 -7.11 -10.89
N HIS A 79 -1.47 -6.85 -11.95
CA HIS A 79 -0.24 -7.58 -12.26
C HIS A 79 0.81 -7.40 -11.15
N ASP A 80 1.01 -6.17 -10.69
CA ASP A 80 1.97 -5.86 -9.62
C ASP A 80 1.55 -6.52 -8.29
N LEU A 81 0.26 -6.52 -7.94
CA LEU A 81 -0.26 -7.21 -6.76
C LEU A 81 0.02 -8.72 -6.80
N LYS A 82 -0.06 -9.36 -7.97
CA LYS A 82 0.31 -10.78 -8.15
C LYS A 82 1.80 -11.02 -7.93
N ILE A 83 2.67 -10.13 -8.43
CA ILE A 83 4.12 -10.20 -8.19
C ILE A 83 4.41 -10.13 -6.68
N LEU A 84 3.69 -9.25 -5.97
CA LEU A 84 3.80 -9.07 -4.52
C LEU A 84 3.11 -10.17 -3.69
N LYS A 85 2.44 -11.13 -4.36
CA LYS A 85 1.67 -12.23 -3.75
C LYS A 85 0.60 -11.72 -2.78
N LEU A 86 -0.06 -10.63 -3.16
CA LEU A 86 -1.17 -10.04 -2.39
C LEU A 86 -2.53 -10.56 -2.86
N ILE A 87 -2.60 -11.07 -4.10
CA ILE A 87 -3.75 -11.74 -4.72
C ILE A 87 -3.31 -12.95 -5.54
#